data_AF-A0A838D426-F1
#
_entry.id   AF-A0A838D426-F1
#
_cell.length_a   1.000
_cell.length_b   1.000
_cell.length_c   1.000
_cell.angle_alpha   90.00
_cell.angle_beta   90.00
_cell.angle_gamma   90.00
#
_symmetry.space_group_name_H-M   'P 1'
#
loop_
_entity.id
_entity.type
_entity.pdbx_description
1 polymer ?
#
loop_
_entity_poly.entity_id
_entity_poly.type
_entity_poly.pdbx_seq_one_letter_code
_entity_poly.pdbx_strand_id
1 'polypeptide(L)'
;MAREGLRRLWAVLRERVGDARLRRLWAVLRGREGDVFQRRRLLALLGGAFVLLAGGAVAVVVATSDGGDPFPTIEAGSRFGGGEQESAQGEEDADEEDARPDLSDEQIRRLAAGLFLVGFSGQDPTAPFFERLQAREWGAVLIDETNYVDEQQVTTLIQQVRDVARLREGRRPLVIVPQEGGDQSAFGDLPPGGQASLGRESLEAVRRGARSAARALARLGVDAVLAPDASVAVTGG
;
A
#
# COMPACT_ATOMS: atom_id res chain seq x y z
N MET A 1 30.20 32.31 -4.08
CA MET A 1 29.06 31.75 -4.85
C MET A 1 27.72 31.75 -4.10
N ALA A 2 27.63 31.40 -2.80
CA ALA A 2 26.35 31.34 -2.08
C ALA A 2 25.57 32.69 -1.96
N ARG A 3 26.27 33.84 -2.01
CA ARG A 3 25.65 35.17 -1.91
C ARG A 3 24.91 35.62 -3.18
N GLU A 4 25.32 35.14 -4.36
CA GLU A 4 24.65 35.45 -5.64
C GLU A 4 23.29 34.77 -5.75
N GLY A 5 23.23 33.49 -5.35
CA GLY A 5 21.99 32.70 -5.38
C GLY A 5 20.91 33.28 -4.47
N LEU A 6 21.29 33.73 -3.28
CA LEU A 6 20.36 34.36 -2.35
C LEU A 6 19.75 35.65 -2.91
N ARG A 7 20.54 36.48 -3.61
CA ARG A 7 20.07 37.74 -4.21
C ARG A 7 19.06 37.50 -5.34
N ARG A 8 19.30 36.50 -6.18
CA ARG A 8 18.38 36.13 -7.28
C ARG A 8 17.06 35.56 -6.74
N LEU A 9 17.13 34.68 -5.73
CA LEU A 9 15.94 34.17 -5.06
C LEU A 9 15.12 35.30 -4.42
N TRP A 10 15.81 36.28 -3.83
CA TRP A 10 15.16 37.43 -3.19
C TRP A 10 14.44 38.33 -4.21
N ALA A 11 15.02 38.55 -5.39
CA ALA A 11 14.39 39.33 -6.45
C ALA A 11 13.07 38.69 -6.93
N VAL A 12 13.07 37.38 -7.14
CA VAL A 12 11.88 36.63 -7.58
C VAL A 12 10.77 36.63 -6.52
N LEU A 13 11.14 36.46 -5.24
CA LEU A 13 10.18 36.53 -4.13
C LEU A 13 9.57 37.92 -3.99
N ARG A 14 10.35 38.98 -4.22
CA ARG A 14 9.91 40.37 -4.16
C ARG A 14 8.87 40.69 -5.22
N GLU A 15 9.10 40.23 -6.44
CA GLU A 15 8.23 40.44 -7.58
C GLU A 15 6.88 39.71 -7.42
N ARG A 16 6.89 38.49 -6.87
CA ARG A 16 5.67 37.67 -6.74
C ARG A 16 4.83 37.96 -5.50
N VAL A 17 5.45 38.33 -4.36
CA VAL A 17 4.74 38.39 -3.06
C VAL A 17 4.38 39.83 -2.67
N GLY A 18 5.05 40.83 -3.25
CA GLY A 18 4.84 42.23 -2.95
C GLY A 18 5.51 42.68 -1.65
N ASP A 19 6.12 43.86 -1.69
CA ASP A 19 7.02 44.37 -0.65
C ASP A 19 6.36 44.53 0.73
N ALA A 20 5.05 44.83 0.75
CA ALA A 20 4.29 45.02 1.99
C ALA A 20 4.07 43.72 2.77
N ARG A 21 3.91 42.58 2.07
CA ARG A 21 3.72 41.27 2.71
C ARG A 21 5.04 40.71 3.21
N LEU A 22 6.13 40.91 2.45
CA LEU A 22 7.47 40.52 2.87
C LEU A 22 7.92 41.28 4.13
N ARG A 23 7.59 42.58 4.27
CA ARG A 23 7.90 43.35 5.49
C ARG A 23 7.15 42.84 6.72
N ARG A 24 5.87 42.45 6.60
CA ARG A 24 5.11 41.86 7.72
C ARG A 24 5.67 40.51 8.13
N LEU A 25 6.06 39.68 7.16
CA LEU A 25 6.63 38.36 7.41
C LEU A 25 8.01 38.46 8.08
N TRP A 26 8.81 39.46 7.68
CA TRP A 26 10.08 39.77 8.34
C TRP A 26 9.92 40.32 9.76
N ALA A 27 8.89 41.14 10.02
CA ALA A 27 8.60 41.63 11.37
C ALA A 27 8.22 40.48 12.33
N VAL A 28 7.50 39.47 11.85
CA VAL A 28 7.16 38.27 12.61
C VAL A 28 8.40 37.42 12.90
N LEU A 29 9.33 37.31 11.94
CA LEU A 29 10.56 36.51 12.11
C LEU A 29 11.61 37.20 13.00
N ARG A 30 11.63 38.53 13.06
CA ARG A 30 12.60 39.29 13.87
C ARG A 30 12.16 39.49 15.32
N GLY A 31 10.88 39.25 15.65
CA GLY A 31 10.30 39.61 16.93
C GLY A 31 10.36 38.56 18.07
N ARG A 32 11.05 37.43 17.93
CA ARG A 32 11.08 36.40 19.00
C ARG A 32 12.43 35.69 19.10
N GLU A 33 13.36 36.32 19.81
CA GLU A 33 14.52 35.65 20.41
C GLU A 33 14.08 35.04 21.74
N GLY A 34 13.78 33.74 21.73
CA GLY A 34 13.39 33.00 22.93
C GLY A 34 12.42 31.88 22.62
N ASP A 35 12.89 30.85 21.92
CA ASP A 35 12.53 29.44 22.13
C ASP A 35 12.81 28.60 20.87
N VAL A 36 13.81 27.73 20.98
CA VAL A 36 14.25 26.80 19.93
C VAL A 36 13.16 25.76 19.61
N PHE A 37 12.25 25.50 20.55
CA PHE A 37 11.20 24.48 20.43
C PHE A 37 10.07 24.87 19.46
N GLN A 38 9.73 26.15 19.33
CA GLN A 38 8.70 26.58 18.38
C GLN A 38 9.19 26.57 16.91
N ARG A 39 10.50 26.67 16.67
CA ARG A 39 11.07 26.66 15.31
C ARG A 39 10.86 25.33 14.58
N ARG A 40 10.93 24.19 15.29
CA ARG A 40 10.67 22.86 14.69
C ARG A 40 9.20 22.67 14.31
N ARG A 41 8.27 23.16 15.14
CA ARG A 41 6.82 23.10 14.85
C ARG A 41 6.40 24.01 13.70
N LEU A 42 7.02 25.19 13.58
CA LEU A 42 6.70 26.14 12.51
C LEU A 42 7.29 25.73 11.16
N LEU A 43 8.48 25.10 11.14
CA LEU A 43 9.04 24.49 9.93
C LEU A 43 8.23 23.27 9.46
N ALA A 44 7.67 22.47 10.39
CA ALA A 44 6.76 21.38 10.04
C ALA A 44 5.45 21.87 9.41
N LEU A 45 4.89 22.99 9.90
CA LEU A 45 3.68 23.59 9.34
C LEU A 45 3.92 24.28 7.98
N LEU A 46 5.10 24.89 7.78
CA LEU A 46 5.44 25.49 6.48
C LEU A 46 5.79 24.43 5.41
N GLY A 47 6.32 23.27 5.80
CA GLY A 47 6.49 22.14 4.89
C GLY A 47 5.16 21.56 4.39
N GLY A 48 4.14 21.50 5.25
CA GLY A 48 2.80 21.03 4.88
C GLY A 48 2.05 21.94 3.91
N ALA A 49 2.26 23.25 4.00
CA ALA A 49 1.60 24.22 3.10
C ALA A 49 2.19 24.23 1.67
N PHE A 50 3.43 23.76 1.47
CA PHE A 50 4.07 23.74 0.15
C PHE A 50 3.62 22.54 -0.72
N VAL A 51 3.14 21.46 -0.11
CA VAL A 51 2.62 20.27 -0.83
C VAL A 51 1.20 20.49 -1.35
N LEU A 52 0.45 21.47 -0.82
CA LEU A 52 -0.92 21.77 -1.22
C LEU A 52 -1.07 22.71 -2.43
N LEU A 53 0.02 23.21 -3.01
CA LEU A 53 -0.01 24.13 -4.16
C LEU A 53 0.58 23.57 -5.46
N ALA A 54 1.02 22.30 -5.49
CA ALA A 54 1.66 21.70 -6.66
C ALA A 54 1.21 20.25 -6.92
N GLY A 55 -0.04 20.08 -7.37
CA GLY A 55 -0.60 18.83 -7.86
C GLY A 55 -2.09 18.79 -7.52
N GLY A 56 -3.02 19.15 -8.40
CA GLY A 56 -3.20 18.58 -9.73
C GLY A 56 -4.45 17.70 -9.65
N ALA A 57 -5.56 18.19 -10.22
CA ALA A 57 -6.91 17.68 -10.06
C ALA A 57 -7.05 16.17 -10.36
N VAL A 58 -7.62 15.42 -9.41
CA VAL A 58 -8.21 14.10 -9.67
C VAL A 58 -9.72 14.29 -9.68
N ALA A 59 -10.31 14.16 -10.88
CA ALA A 59 -11.75 14.10 -11.04
C ALA A 59 -12.25 12.76 -10.48
N VAL A 60 -13.05 12.84 -9.42
CA VAL A 60 -13.81 11.69 -8.92
C VAL A 60 -15.12 11.65 -9.71
N VAL A 61 -15.24 10.70 -10.63
CA VAL A 61 -16.53 10.35 -11.23
C VAL A 61 -17.27 9.47 -10.22
N VAL A 62 -18.19 10.06 -9.47
CA VAL A 62 -19.20 9.32 -8.71
C VAL A 62 -20.31 8.97 -9.69
N ALA A 63 -20.30 7.75 -10.21
CA ALA A 63 -21.46 7.18 -10.86
C ALA A 63 -22.49 6.84 -9.78
N THR A 64 -23.56 7.63 -9.71
CA THR A 64 -24.79 7.27 -9.01
C THR A 64 -25.69 6.54 -10.01
N SER A 65 -25.99 5.28 -9.74
CA SER A 65 -27.07 4.55 -10.42
C SER A 65 -27.97 3.93 -9.36
N ASP A 66 -29.09 4.59 -9.19
CA ASP A 66 -30.28 4.17 -8.46
C ASP A 66 -31.19 3.42 -9.43
N GLY A 67 -32.03 2.50 -8.93
CA GLY A 67 -33.10 1.88 -9.70
C GLY A 67 -32.91 0.38 -9.96
N GLY A 68 -33.82 -0.41 -9.39
CA GLY A 68 -33.77 -1.87 -9.34
C GLY A 68 -34.15 -2.60 -10.63
N ASP A 69 -33.85 -3.91 -10.64
CA ASP A 69 -34.85 -4.97 -10.81
C ASP A 69 -34.21 -6.36 -10.57
N PRO A 70 -35.01 -7.41 -10.30
CA PRO A 70 -34.58 -8.60 -9.58
C PRO A 70 -33.75 -9.58 -10.42
N PHE A 71 -32.87 -10.29 -9.71
CA PHE A 71 -31.97 -11.33 -10.20
C PHE A 71 -32.57 -12.24 -11.28
N PRO A 72 -31.96 -12.38 -12.48
CA PRO A 72 -32.23 -13.52 -13.34
C PRO A 72 -31.61 -14.76 -12.69
N THR A 73 -32.43 -15.79 -12.55
CA THR A 73 -32.05 -17.15 -12.15
C THR A 73 -30.94 -17.65 -13.07
N ILE A 74 -29.75 -17.91 -12.52
CA ILE A 74 -28.68 -18.61 -13.24
C ILE A 74 -29.09 -20.08 -13.28
N GLU A 75 -29.70 -20.50 -14.38
CA GLU A 75 -29.80 -21.92 -14.72
C GLU A 75 -28.39 -22.45 -14.99
N ALA A 76 -27.91 -23.29 -14.07
CA ALA A 76 -26.76 -24.14 -14.25
C ALA A 76 -27.09 -25.21 -15.32
N GLY A 77 -26.99 -24.83 -16.59
CA GLY A 77 -27.13 -25.72 -17.74
C GLY A 77 -25.79 -26.31 -18.14
N SER A 78 -25.49 -27.51 -17.63
CA SER A 78 -24.48 -28.41 -18.17
C SER A 78 -24.83 -28.75 -19.63
N ARG A 79 -24.15 -28.14 -20.59
CA ARG A 79 -24.19 -28.51 -22.02
C ARG A 79 -22.89 -29.21 -22.40
N PHE A 80 -22.73 -30.45 -21.93
CA PHE A 80 -21.93 -31.44 -22.64
C PHE A 80 -22.86 -32.15 -23.62
N GLY A 81 -23.01 -31.57 -24.82
CA GLY A 81 -23.70 -32.18 -25.95
C GLY A 81 -22.73 -32.24 -27.12
N GLY A 82 -22.24 -33.45 -27.41
CA GLY A 82 -21.35 -33.72 -28.53
C GLY A 82 -22.01 -33.34 -29.86
N GLY A 83 -21.31 -32.49 -30.60
CA GLY A 83 -21.56 -32.25 -32.01
C GLY A 83 -20.28 -32.58 -32.77
N GLU A 84 -20.25 -33.78 -33.37
CA GLU A 84 -19.41 -34.03 -34.53
C GLU A 84 -19.83 -33.06 -35.63
N GLN A 85 -18.95 -32.12 -35.98
CA GLN A 85 -19.04 -31.38 -37.23
C GLN A 85 -17.71 -31.46 -37.97
N GLU A 86 -17.75 -32.34 -38.98
CA GLU A 86 -17.15 -32.25 -40.31
C GLU A 86 -16.03 -31.23 -40.54
N SER A 87 -14.91 -31.83 -40.94
CA SER A 87 -13.85 -31.35 -41.81
C SER A 87 -14.22 -30.17 -42.72
N ALA A 88 -13.73 -28.99 -42.37
CA ALA A 88 -13.41 -27.95 -43.33
C ALA A 88 -11.90 -27.67 -43.22
N GLN A 89 -11.17 -28.21 -44.20
CA GLN A 89 -9.82 -27.79 -44.52
C GLN A 89 -9.87 -26.33 -44.97
N GLY A 90 -9.34 -25.46 -44.12
CA GLY A 90 -8.98 -24.09 -44.42
C GLY A 90 -7.60 -23.85 -43.82
N GLU A 91 -6.58 -24.21 -44.58
CA GLU A 91 -5.22 -23.73 -44.39
C GLU A 91 -5.22 -22.20 -44.59
N GLU A 92 -4.89 -21.47 -43.52
CA GLU A 92 -4.23 -20.15 -43.48
C GLU A 92 -4.57 -19.43 -42.16
N ASP A 93 -4.14 -19.99 -41.02
CA ASP A 93 -3.85 -19.17 -39.84
C ASP A 93 -2.34 -19.16 -39.68
N ALA A 94 -1.73 -18.28 -40.46
CA ALA A 94 -0.33 -17.89 -40.31
C ALA A 94 -0.14 -17.33 -38.90
N ASP A 95 0.73 -17.98 -38.15
CA ASP A 95 1.65 -17.33 -37.23
C ASP A 95 1.01 -16.27 -36.32
N GLU A 96 0.13 -16.71 -35.39
CA GLU A 96 0.20 -16.14 -34.03
C GLU A 96 1.54 -16.60 -33.42
N GLU A 97 2.63 -16.07 -33.98
CA GLU A 97 3.95 -16.09 -33.40
C GLU A 97 3.81 -15.32 -32.08
N ASP A 98 3.50 -16.09 -31.03
CA ASP A 98 3.37 -15.75 -29.62
C ASP A 98 4.24 -14.52 -29.34
N ALA A 99 3.63 -13.34 -29.43
CA ALA A 99 4.30 -12.03 -29.43
C ALA A 99 4.75 -11.71 -28.02
N ARG A 100 5.61 -12.57 -27.49
CA ARG A 100 6.24 -12.39 -26.20
C ARG A 100 7.12 -11.17 -26.34
N PRO A 101 6.95 -10.17 -25.46
CA PRO A 101 7.83 -9.01 -25.48
C PRO A 101 9.27 -9.49 -25.36
N ASP A 102 10.15 -8.97 -26.21
CA ASP A 102 11.59 -9.20 -26.10
C ASP A 102 12.10 -8.48 -24.84
N LEU A 103 12.26 -9.26 -23.77
CA LEU A 103 12.67 -8.79 -22.45
C LEU A 103 14.10 -9.22 -22.20
N SER A 104 14.96 -8.27 -21.85
CA SER A 104 16.30 -8.59 -21.35
C SER A 104 16.22 -9.43 -20.06
N ASP A 105 17.25 -10.23 -19.80
CA ASP A 105 17.37 -11.02 -18.56
C ASP A 105 17.15 -10.18 -17.30
N GLU A 106 17.58 -8.92 -17.31
CA GLU A 106 17.40 -8.00 -16.20
C GLU A 106 15.93 -7.60 -16.01
N GLN A 107 15.20 -7.36 -17.11
CA GLN A 107 13.76 -7.12 -17.05
C GLN A 107 13.02 -8.36 -16.56
N ILE A 108 13.39 -9.56 -17.04
CA ILE A 108 12.81 -10.82 -16.58
C ILE A 108 13.04 -11.00 -15.07
N ARG A 109 14.27 -10.83 -14.58
CA ARG A 109 14.59 -10.94 -13.15
C ARG A 109 13.79 -9.96 -12.29
N ARG A 110 13.63 -8.72 -12.76
CA ARG A 110 12.84 -7.70 -12.08
C ARG A 110 11.36 -8.06 -12.03
N LEU A 111 10.79 -8.48 -13.16
CA LEU A 111 9.40 -8.91 -13.22
C LEU A 111 9.16 -10.13 -12.32
N ALA A 112 10.08 -11.11 -12.34
CA ALA A 112 10.02 -12.26 -11.47
C ALA A 112 10.09 -11.87 -9.99
N ALA A 113 11.00 -10.97 -9.58
CA ALA A 113 11.08 -10.47 -8.21
C ALA A 113 9.76 -9.82 -7.75
N GLY A 114 9.08 -9.12 -8.66
CA GLY A 114 7.76 -8.54 -8.44
C GLY A 114 6.63 -9.54 -8.19
N LEU A 115 6.85 -10.84 -8.42
CA LEU A 115 5.88 -11.91 -8.17
C LEU A 115 6.10 -12.60 -6.81
N PHE A 116 7.17 -12.29 -6.08
CA PHE A 116 7.48 -12.92 -4.80
C PHE A 116 6.94 -12.12 -3.61
N LEU A 117 6.41 -12.88 -2.65
CA LEU A 117 6.22 -12.49 -1.27
C LEU A 117 7.42 -12.98 -0.45
N VAL A 118 8.10 -12.07 0.24
CA VAL A 118 9.30 -12.39 1.02
C VAL A 118 9.11 -12.06 2.50
N GLY A 119 9.36 -13.04 3.37
CA GLY A 119 9.44 -12.83 4.81
C GLY A 119 10.89 -12.62 5.29
N PHE A 120 11.05 -12.17 6.53
CA PHE A 120 12.34 -12.04 7.18
C PHE A 120 12.22 -12.04 8.69
N SER A 121 13.32 -12.30 9.38
CA SER A 121 13.41 -12.17 10.83
C SER A 121 14.11 -10.87 11.22
N GLY A 122 13.64 -10.25 12.31
CA GLY A 122 14.20 -9.01 12.85
C GLY A 122 13.13 -7.93 13.00
N GLN A 123 13.37 -7.00 13.92
CA GLN A 123 12.39 -6.00 14.34
C GLN A 123 12.79 -4.57 13.95
N ASP A 124 13.91 -4.41 13.25
CA ASP A 124 14.50 -3.12 12.90
C ASP A 124 15.36 -3.19 11.59
N PRO A 125 15.81 -2.04 11.05
CA PRO A 125 16.56 -1.97 9.80
C PRO A 125 17.93 -2.63 9.77
N THR A 126 18.45 -3.07 10.92
CA THR A 126 19.74 -3.79 10.98
C THR A 126 19.61 -5.24 10.54
N ALA A 127 18.38 -5.74 10.35
CA ALA A 127 18.15 -7.06 9.80
C ALA A 127 18.78 -7.19 8.39
N PRO A 128 19.53 -8.28 8.08
CA PRO A 128 20.17 -8.48 6.78
C PRO A 128 19.21 -8.46 5.58
N PHE A 129 17.91 -8.57 5.82
CA PHE A 129 16.86 -8.42 4.82
C PHE A 129 16.90 -7.06 4.13
N PHE A 130 17.22 -5.97 4.83
CA PHE A 130 17.17 -4.62 4.27
C PHE A 130 18.19 -4.40 3.15
N GLU A 131 19.35 -5.06 3.19
CA GLU A 131 20.31 -5.07 2.09
C GLU A 131 19.73 -5.74 0.83
N ARG A 132 19.03 -6.87 1.02
CA ARG A 132 18.36 -7.59 -0.09
C ARG A 132 17.15 -6.82 -0.63
N LEU A 133 16.45 -6.11 0.24
CA LEU A 133 15.31 -5.25 -0.12
C LEU A 133 15.77 -4.07 -0.97
N GLN A 134 16.93 -3.48 -0.66
CA GLN A 134 17.50 -2.41 -1.46
C GLN A 134 17.98 -2.90 -2.84
N ALA A 135 18.48 -4.14 -2.92
CA ALA A 135 19.04 -4.69 -4.14
C ALA A 135 17.99 -5.19 -5.14
N ARG A 136 16.74 -5.43 -4.74
CA ARG A 136 15.72 -6.09 -5.57
C ARG A 136 14.32 -5.52 -5.38
N GLU A 137 13.58 -5.50 -6.48
CA GLU A 137 12.22 -4.99 -6.54
C GLU A 137 11.19 -6.07 -6.19
N TRP A 138 11.07 -6.40 -4.91
CA TRP A 138 10.10 -7.40 -4.44
C TRP A 138 8.65 -6.93 -4.59
N GLY A 139 7.75 -7.87 -4.91
CA GLY A 139 6.32 -7.59 -5.03
C GLY A 139 5.64 -7.32 -3.69
N ALA A 140 5.98 -8.13 -2.68
CA ALA A 140 5.41 -8.02 -1.36
C ALA A 140 6.38 -8.43 -0.25
N VAL A 141 6.20 -7.87 0.93
CA VAL A 141 6.92 -8.21 2.16
C VAL A 141 5.92 -8.77 3.17
N LEU A 142 6.23 -9.95 3.71
CA LEU A 142 5.49 -10.58 4.80
C LEU A 142 6.06 -10.07 6.13
N ILE A 143 5.19 -9.52 6.97
CA ILE A 143 5.51 -9.17 8.36
C ILE A 143 4.77 -10.17 9.25
N ASP A 144 5.51 -10.91 10.06
CA ASP A 144 4.98 -11.95 10.96
C ASP A 144 5.28 -11.64 12.44
N GLU A 145 4.99 -12.60 13.33
CA GLU A 145 5.23 -12.50 14.77
C GLU A 145 6.70 -12.21 15.13
N THR A 146 7.66 -12.64 14.31
CA THR A 146 9.10 -12.42 14.55
C THR A 146 9.52 -10.98 14.30
N ASN A 147 8.68 -10.20 13.62
CA ASN A 147 8.87 -8.77 13.35
C ASN A 147 8.13 -7.87 14.33
N TYR A 148 7.31 -8.44 15.23
CA TYR A 148 6.38 -7.72 16.08
C TYR A 148 6.85 -7.65 17.53
N VAL A 149 6.78 -6.44 18.09
CA VAL A 149 6.90 -6.19 19.54
C VAL A 149 5.67 -5.45 20.04
N ASP A 150 5.33 -4.36 19.36
CA ASP A 150 4.17 -3.53 19.62
C ASP A 150 3.77 -2.72 18.38
N GLU A 151 2.59 -2.09 18.42
CA GLU A 151 2.04 -1.27 17.32
C GLU A 151 3.01 -0.16 16.85
N GLN A 152 3.73 0.48 17.78
CA GLN A 152 4.59 1.62 17.45
C GLN A 152 5.86 1.16 16.73
N GLN A 153 6.47 0.08 17.21
CA GLN A 153 7.64 -0.53 16.59
C GLN A 153 7.31 -1.04 15.20
N VAL A 154 6.22 -1.80 15.03
CA VAL A 154 5.89 -2.37 13.71
C VAL A 154 5.49 -1.31 12.69
N THR A 155 4.81 -0.24 13.13
CA THR A 155 4.53 0.92 12.26
C THR A 155 5.83 1.54 11.75
N THR A 156 6.83 1.67 12.63
CA THR A 156 8.14 2.21 12.26
C THR A 156 8.86 1.28 11.28
N LEU A 157 8.83 -0.03 11.53
CA LEU A 157 9.43 -1.04 10.66
C LEU A 157 8.81 -1.03 9.26
N ILE A 158 7.48 -0.96 9.17
CA ILE A 158 6.74 -0.90 7.90
C ILE A 158 7.13 0.36 7.10
N GLN A 159 7.27 1.51 7.76
CA GLN A 159 7.73 2.73 7.08
C GLN A 159 9.16 2.58 6.56
N GLN A 160 10.04 1.95 7.33
CA GLN A 160 11.42 1.71 6.91
C GLN A 160 11.49 0.75 5.70
N VAL A 161 10.68 -0.31 5.69
CA VAL A 161 10.53 -1.19 4.53
C VAL A 161 10.14 -0.38 3.30
N ARG A 162 9.15 0.51 3.42
CA ARG A 162 8.68 1.35 2.32
C ARG A 162 9.72 2.37 1.84
N ASP A 163 10.45 2.97 2.77
CA ASP A 163 11.47 3.96 2.44
C ASP A 163 12.68 3.34 1.74
N VAL A 164 13.09 2.13 2.15
CA VAL A 164 14.20 1.39 1.53
C VAL A 164 13.77 0.78 0.20
N ALA A 165 12.56 0.22 0.12
CA ALA A 165 12.05 -0.47 -1.06
C ALA A 165 11.48 0.46 -2.14
N ARG A 166 11.88 1.75 -2.20
CA ARG A 166 11.42 2.65 -3.27
C ARG A 166 11.82 2.06 -4.62
N LEU A 167 10.84 1.48 -5.30
CA LEU A 167 11.05 0.84 -6.58
C LEU A 167 11.28 1.91 -7.65
N ARG A 168 11.88 1.50 -8.76
CA ARG A 168 11.84 2.32 -9.98
C ARG A 168 10.37 2.61 -10.31
N GLU A 169 10.11 3.81 -10.80
CA GLU A 169 8.75 4.29 -11.12
C GLU A 169 7.85 4.57 -9.90
N GLY A 170 8.40 4.60 -8.68
CA GLY A 170 7.67 5.04 -7.48
C GLY A 170 6.68 4.01 -6.92
N ARG A 171 6.74 2.77 -7.40
CA ARG A 171 6.01 1.65 -6.81
C ARG A 171 6.63 1.29 -5.44
N ARG A 172 5.83 0.66 -4.57
CA ARG A 172 6.28 0.11 -3.28
C ARG A 172 5.80 -1.33 -3.15
N PRO A 173 6.52 -2.21 -2.45
CA PRO A 173 6.01 -3.55 -2.17
C PRO A 173 4.74 -3.46 -1.32
N LEU A 174 3.85 -4.44 -1.50
CA LEU A 174 2.72 -4.64 -0.60
C LEU A 174 3.24 -5.14 0.75
N VAL A 175 2.69 -4.63 1.84
CA VAL A 175 2.93 -5.17 3.19
C VAL A 175 1.79 -6.11 3.54
N ILE A 176 2.11 -7.38 3.75
CA ILE A 176 1.16 -8.46 4.01
C ILE A 176 1.40 -9.03 5.40
N VAL A 177 0.33 -9.35 6.13
CA VAL A 177 0.40 -9.89 7.50
C VAL A 177 -0.54 -11.10 7.64
N PRO A 178 -0.12 -12.22 8.26
CA PRO A 178 -1.05 -13.25 8.70
C PRO A 178 -1.78 -12.75 9.97
N GLN A 179 -3.10 -12.55 9.87
CA GLN A 179 -3.91 -12.03 10.97
C GLN A 179 -5.26 -12.74 11.01
N GLU A 180 -5.22 -14.06 11.18
CA GLU A 180 -6.40 -14.93 11.22
C GLU A 180 -7.23 -14.77 12.51
N GLY A 181 -6.57 -14.33 13.59
CA GLY A 181 -7.17 -14.06 14.88
C GLY A 181 -6.67 -14.96 16.01
N GLY A 182 -6.56 -14.39 17.21
CA GLY A 182 -6.04 -15.12 18.39
C GLY A 182 -4.59 -15.53 18.21
N ASP A 183 -4.25 -16.77 18.59
CA ASP A 183 -2.87 -17.28 18.56
C ASP A 183 -2.31 -17.48 17.14
N GLN A 184 -3.14 -17.34 16.11
CA GLN A 184 -2.74 -17.41 14.69
C GLN A 184 -2.50 -16.01 14.07
N SER A 185 -2.51 -14.97 14.90
CA SER A 185 -2.22 -13.60 14.48
C SER A 185 -0.74 -13.27 14.68
N ALA A 186 -0.11 -12.68 13.67
CA ALA A 186 1.22 -12.08 13.82
C ALA A 186 1.24 -11.00 14.90
N PHE A 187 0.16 -10.22 14.99
CA PHE A 187 -0.02 -9.18 16.00
C PHE A 187 -1.04 -9.68 17.04
N GLY A 188 -0.59 -10.47 18.00
CA GLY A 188 -1.45 -11.22 18.92
C GLY A 188 -2.34 -10.38 19.85
N ASP A 189 -1.99 -9.13 20.08
CA ASP A 189 -2.78 -8.15 20.85
C ASP A 189 -3.77 -7.35 19.98
N LEU A 190 -3.73 -7.54 18.66
CA LEU A 190 -4.63 -6.88 17.71
C LEU A 190 -5.78 -7.77 17.26
N PRO A 191 -6.95 -7.17 16.94
CA PRO A 191 -8.06 -7.91 16.36
C PRO A 191 -7.71 -8.56 15.01
N PRO A 192 -8.46 -9.60 14.58
CA PRO A 192 -9.64 -10.14 15.26
C PRO A 192 -9.27 -11.11 16.40
N GLY A 193 -10.24 -11.43 17.27
CA GLY A 193 -10.07 -12.53 18.24
C GLY A 193 -10.04 -13.89 17.54
N GLY A 194 -9.71 -14.95 18.28
CA GLY A 194 -9.59 -16.31 17.72
C GLY A 194 -10.86 -16.81 17.02
N GLN A 195 -10.68 -17.57 15.94
CA GLN A 195 -11.78 -18.03 15.07
C GLN A 195 -12.83 -18.88 15.79
N ALA A 196 -12.45 -19.73 16.74
CA ALA A 196 -13.38 -20.53 17.53
C ALA A 196 -14.35 -19.69 18.40
N SER A 197 -13.93 -18.48 18.78
CA SER A 197 -14.79 -17.53 19.47
C SER A 197 -15.69 -16.79 18.47
N LEU A 198 -15.15 -16.39 17.31
CA LEU A 198 -15.92 -15.76 16.25
C LEU A 198 -16.99 -16.68 15.65
N GLY A 199 -16.74 -18.00 15.57
CA GLY A 199 -17.71 -18.98 15.05
C GLY A 199 -18.98 -19.12 15.90
N ARG A 200 -18.96 -18.64 17.15
CA ARG A 200 -20.13 -18.60 18.05
C ARG A 200 -20.90 -17.28 17.98
N GLU A 201 -20.39 -16.31 17.24
CA GLU A 201 -20.98 -14.98 17.11
C GLU A 201 -21.96 -14.90 15.94
N SER A 202 -22.81 -13.86 15.95
CA SER A 202 -23.62 -13.53 14.78
C SER A 202 -22.76 -13.08 13.59
N LEU A 203 -23.21 -13.35 12.36
CA LEU A 203 -22.54 -12.87 11.14
C LEU A 203 -22.30 -11.35 11.15
N GLU A 204 -23.23 -10.59 11.72
CA GLU A 204 -23.07 -9.13 11.84
C GLU A 204 -21.93 -8.76 12.81
N ALA A 205 -21.83 -9.44 13.95
CA ALA A 205 -20.73 -9.26 14.90
C ALA A 205 -19.38 -9.62 14.25
N VAL A 206 -19.31 -10.73 13.52
CA VAL A 206 -18.10 -11.14 12.76
C VAL A 206 -17.70 -10.07 11.74
N ARG A 207 -18.65 -9.56 10.95
CA ARG A 207 -18.39 -8.49 9.96
C ARG A 207 -17.89 -7.20 10.62
N ARG A 208 -18.46 -6.82 11.78
CA ARG A 208 -17.98 -5.66 12.55
C ARG A 208 -16.57 -5.88 13.07
N GLY A 209 -16.28 -7.07 13.60
CA GLY A 209 -14.94 -7.48 14.05
C GLY A 209 -13.90 -7.39 12.94
N ALA A 210 -14.18 -7.98 11.77
CA ALA A 210 -13.31 -7.93 10.60
C ALA A 210 -13.04 -6.49 10.13
N ARG A 211 -14.06 -5.63 10.09
CA ARG A 211 -13.88 -4.20 9.74
C ARG A 211 -13.07 -3.43 10.79
N SER A 212 -13.16 -3.82 12.06
CA SER A 212 -12.34 -3.25 13.13
C SER A 212 -10.88 -3.67 12.98
N ALA A 213 -10.63 -4.95 12.70
CA ALA A 213 -9.30 -5.49 12.41
C ALA A 213 -8.66 -4.80 11.20
N ALA A 214 -9.37 -4.73 10.07
CA ALA A 214 -8.89 -4.05 8.87
C ALA A 214 -8.51 -2.58 9.15
N ARG A 215 -9.32 -1.88 9.95
CA ARG A 215 -9.00 -0.50 10.35
C ARG A 215 -7.78 -0.40 11.25
N ALA A 216 -7.57 -1.37 12.16
CA ALA A 216 -6.37 -1.39 13.01
C ALA A 216 -5.11 -1.60 12.17
N LEU A 217 -5.10 -2.63 11.33
CA LEU A 217 -3.96 -2.99 10.48
C LEU A 217 -3.64 -1.90 9.44
N ALA A 218 -4.67 -1.28 8.85
CA ALA A 218 -4.47 -0.18 7.90
C ALA A 218 -3.76 1.03 8.54
N ARG A 219 -3.99 1.31 9.83
CA ARG A 219 -3.28 2.40 10.54
C ARG A 219 -1.79 2.11 10.73
N LEU A 220 -1.41 0.83 10.83
CA LEU A 220 0.00 0.40 10.89
C LEU A 220 0.67 0.45 9.51
N GLY A 221 -0.12 0.58 8.44
CA GLY A 221 0.36 0.58 7.06
C GLY A 221 0.36 -0.81 6.43
N VAL A 222 -0.38 -1.78 6.95
CA VAL A 222 -0.60 -3.07 6.29
C VAL A 222 -1.50 -2.88 5.06
N ASP A 223 -1.10 -3.46 3.93
CA ASP A 223 -1.82 -3.37 2.65
C ASP A 223 -2.76 -4.56 2.42
N ALA A 224 -2.41 -5.75 2.92
CA ALA A 224 -3.24 -6.95 2.83
C ALA A 224 -3.05 -7.90 4.01
N VAL A 225 -4.00 -8.81 4.20
CA VAL A 225 -4.01 -9.79 5.29
C VAL A 225 -4.19 -11.20 4.71
N LEU A 226 -3.43 -12.16 5.22
CA LEU A 226 -3.68 -13.59 4.98
C LEU A 226 -4.70 -14.07 6.03
N ALA A 227 -5.98 -13.91 5.70
CA ALA A 227 -7.13 -14.29 6.51
C ALA A 227 -8.44 -14.18 5.69
N PRO A 228 -9.54 -14.82 6.10
CA PRO A 228 -9.62 -15.82 7.17
C PRO A 228 -9.11 -17.20 6.71
N ASP A 229 -8.88 -18.11 7.65
CA ASP A 229 -8.89 -19.53 7.31
C ASP A 229 -10.32 -19.93 6.96
N ALA A 230 -10.50 -20.42 5.74
CA ALA A 230 -11.79 -20.89 5.21
C ALA A 230 -11.91 -22.42 5.28
N SER A 231 -10.95 -23.09 5.93
CA SER A 231 -10.97 -24.53 6.13
C SER A 231 -12.15 -24.94 7.01
N VAL A 232 -12.86 -25.97 6.56
CA VAL A 232 -13.93 -26.59 7.34
C VAL A 232 -13.35 -27.73 8.16
N ALA A 233 -13.37 -27.60 9.48
CA ALA A 233 -13.04 -28.71 10.37
C ALA A 233 -14.14 -29.78 10.25
N VAL A 234 -13.83 -30.90 9.60
CA VAL A 234 -14.72 -32.07 9.58
C VAL A 234 -14.22 -33.01 10.66
N THR A 235 -14.93 -33.07 11.79
CA THR A 235 -14.68 -34.12 12.79
C THR A 235 -15.06 -35.45 12.15
N GLY A 236 -14.09 -36.32 11.89
CA GLY A 236 -14.36 -37.71 11.50
C GLY A 236 -15.26 -38.35 12.56
N GLY A 237 -16.30 -39.05 12.09
CA GLY A 237 -17.44 -39.52 12.90
C GLY A 237 -17.16 -40.60 13.93
#